data_AF-A0A8H9CMS2-F1
#
_entry.id   AF-A0A8H9CMS2-F1
#
_cell.length_a   1.000
_cell.length_b   1.000
_cell.length_c   1.000
_cell.angle_alpha   90.00
_cell.angle_beta   90.00
_cell.angle_gamma   90.00
#
_symmetry.space_group_name_H-M   'P 1'
#
loop_
_entity.id
_entity.type
_entity.pdbx_description
1 polymer ?
#
loop_
_entity_poly.entity_id
_entity_poly.type
_entity_poly.pdbx_seq_one_letter_code
_entity_poly.pdbx_strand_id
1 'polypeptide(L)'
;MQGKIVTWNDDRGFGFIQPDDGSAEVFFHISAVRNAARRPQRGDRAAFDTTRDKAGRLKAAWVSLEGVAPQAQPAPRQRGPRPAGRPAQGNPLKLLSGAALLVLLFVGWLLTQGPLHKLFSPTPAGNGSTLQVEAPIQREIDKTLALIRQGGPYPHSQDGTVFQNRERQLPAQPRGYYREYTVRTPGLSHRGPRRIVTGGNPPVIYYYTEDHYKSFRVLEPRP
;
A
#
# COMPACT_ATOMS: atom_id res chain seq x y z
N MET A 1 -17.03 -19.88 20.30
CA MET A 1 -18.42 -19.56 19.89
C MET A 1 -18.56 -19.73 18.38
N GLN A 2 -19.80 -19.81 17.86
CA GLN A 2 -20.09 -19.88 16.43
C GLN A 2 -21.08 -18.79 16.02
N GLY A 3 -21.04 -18.39 14.75
CA GLY A 3 -21.91 -17.35 14.23
C GLY A 3 -21.77 -17.12 12.73
N LYS A 4 -22.52 -16.14 12.23
CA LYS A 4 -22.53 -15.75 10.81
C LYS A 4 -22.00 -14.34 10.64
N ILE A 5 -21.11 -14.12 9.67
CA ILE A 5 -20.64 -12.78 9.32
C ILE A 5 -21.78 -12.02 8.64
N VAL A 6 -22.31 -11.02 9.31
CA VAL A 6 -23.43 -10.20 8.82
C VAL A 6 -22.97 -8.96 8.07
N THR A 7 -21.76 -8.47 8.40
CA THR A 7 -21.13 -7.33 7.75
C THR A 7 -19.65 -7.60 7.54
N TRP A 8 -19.14 -7.29 6.34
CA TRP A 8 -17.70 -7.31 6.04
C TRP A 8 -17.32 -6.08 5.22
N ASN A 9 -16.34 -5.32 5.70
CA ASN A 9 -15.70 -4.23 4.96
C ASN A 9 -14.29 -4.67 4.58
N ASP A 10 -14.12 -5.09 3.33
CA ASP A 10 -12.85 -5.64 2.85
C ASP A 10 -11.70 -4.62 2.84
N ASP A 11 -12.02 -3.38 2.46
CA ASP A 11 -11.08 -2.27 2.34
C ASP A 11 -10.50 -1.87 3.70
N ARG A 12 -11.35 -1.87 4.73
CA ARG A 12 -10.97 -1.54 6.12
C ARG A 12 -10.62 -2.77 6.95
N GLY A 13 -10.76 -3.97 6.41
CA GLY A 13 -10.38 -5.23 7.03
C GLY A 13 -11.11 -5.53 8.35
N PHE A 14 -12.38 -5.18 8.49
CA PHE A 14 -13.16 -5.52 9.67
C PHE A 14 -14.59 -5.91 9.32
N GLY A 15 -15.24 -6.61 10.26
CA GLY A 15 -16.63 -7.00 10.13
C GLY A 15 -17.29 -7.25 11.47
N PHE A 16 -18.51 -7.76 11.38
CA PHE A 16 -19.32 -8.15 12.52
C PHE A 16 -19.86 -9.57 12.33
N ILE A 17 -19.77 -10.36 13.39
CA ILE A 17 -20.32 -11.71 13.46
C ILE A 17 -21.57 -11.64 14.32
N GLN A 18 -22.71 -12.08 13.80
CA GLN A 18 -23.90 -12.37 14.59
C GLN A 18 -23.72 -13.75 15.22
N PRO A 19 -23.57 -13.86 16.55
CA PRO A 19 -23.44 -15.14 17.22
C PRO A 19 -24.75 -15.94 17.14
N ASP A 20 -24.62 -17.27 17.10
CA ASP A 20 -25.78 -18.18 16.99
C ASP A 20 -26.64 -18.22 18.26
N ASP A 21 -26.09 -17.80 19.40
CA ASP A 21 -26.83 -17.68 20.67
C ASP A 21 -27.71 -16.42 20.75
N GLY A 22 -27.76 -15.61 19.68
CA GLY A 22 -28.56 -14.39 19.62
C GLY A 22 -27.99 -13.21 20.41
N SER A 23 -26.77 -13.34 20.96
CA SER A 23 -26.10 -12.21 21.62
C SER A 23 -25.76 -11.08 20.63
N ALA A 24 -25.32 -9.95 21.18
CA ALA A 24 -24.98 -8.77 20.38
C ALA A 24 -23.86 -9.07 19.36
N GLU A 25 -23.92 -8.40 18.22
CA GLU A 25 -22.91 -8.54 17.17
C GLU A 25 -21.49 -8.34 17.70
N VAL A 26 -20.62 -9.28 17.36
CA VAL A 26 -19.22 -9.28 17.80
C VAL A 26 -18.35 -8.67 16.72
N PHE A 27 -17.66 -7.59 17.06
CA PHE A 27 -16.67 -6.97 16.19
C PHE A 27 -15.46 -7.87 16.00
N PHE A 28 -14.96 -7.97 14.76
CA PHE A 28 -13.68 -8.62 14.47
C PHE A 28 -12.89 -7.85 13.41
N HIS A 29 -11.56 -7.91 13.52
CA HIS A 29 -10.63 -7.38 12.53
C HIS A 29 -10.02 -8.53 11.73
N ILE A 30 -9.54 -8.30 10.51
CA ILE A 30 -8.93 -9.34 9.69
C ILE A 30 -7.73 -9.99 10.37
N SER A 31 -7.04 -9.23 11.22
CA SER A 31 -5.93 -9.75 12.02
C SER A 31 -6.36 -10.74 13.10
N ALA A 32 -7.65 -10.99 13.32
CA ALA A 32 -8.16 -12.08 14.14
C ALA A 32 -8.43 -13.35 13.30
N VAL A 33 -8.59 -13.20 11.97
CA VAL A 33 -8.82 -14.32 11.05
C VAL A 33 -7.52 -15.11 10.91
N ARG A 34 -7.61 -16.42 11.07
CA ARG A 34 -6.47 -17.34 10.95
C ARG A 34 -6.77 -18.40 9.89
N ASN A 35 -5.70 -18.84 9.22
CA ASN A 35 -5.71 -20.00 8.35
C ASN A 35 -6.85 -19.98 7.32
N ALA A 36 -7.05 -18.87 6.61
CA ALA A 36 -8.07 -18.77 5.57
C ALA A 36 -7.42 -18.50 4.21
N ALA A 37 -7.70 -19.33 3.20
CA ALA A 37 -7.19 -19.14 1.85
C ALA A 37 -7.75 -17.90 1.15
N ARG A 38 -8.90 -17.39 1.61
CA ARG A 38 -9.52 -16.15 1.15
C ARG A 38 -9.92 -15.25 2.31
N ARG A 39 -10.19 -13.99 1.99
CA ARG A 39 -10.75 -13.01 2.95
C ARG A 39 -12.21 -13.37 3.31
N PRO A 40 -12.68 -12.94 4.49
CA PRO A 40 -14.07 -13.10 4.90
C PRO A 40 -15.06 -12.46 3.91
N GLN A 41 -16.27 -12.98 3.88
CA GLN A 41 -17.38 -12.46 3.09
C GLN A 41 -18.65 -12.41 3.95
N ARG A 42 -19.58 -11.51 3.59
CA ARG A 42 -20.91 -11.49 4.20
C ARG A 42 -21.59 -12.83 3.92
N GLY A 43 -22.09 -13.47 4.97
CA GLY A 43 -22.75 -14.77 4.90
C GLY A 43 -21.87 -15.94 5.35
N ASP A 44 -20.55 -15.77 5.45
CA ASP A 44 -19.65 -16.81 5.93
C ASP A 44 -20.02 -17.27 7.35
N ARG A 45 -19.94 -18.59 7.58
CA ARG A 45 -19.96 -19.17 8.93
C ARG A 45 -18.57 -19.06 9.53
N ALA A 46 -18.51 -18.71 10.81
CA ALA A 46 -17.25 -18.52 11.51
C ALA A 46 -17.30 -19.07 12.93
N ALA A 47 -16.24 -19.79 13.29
CA ALA A 47 -15.91 -20.12 14.66
C ALA A 47 -14.99 -19.05 15.22
N PHE A 48 -15.24 -18.57 16.43
CA PHE A 48 -14.48 -17.46 17.03
C PHE A 48 -14.44 -17.49 18.55
N ASP A 49 -13.37 -16.91 19.10
CA ASP A 49 -13.21 -16.67 20.53
C ASP A 49 -13.28 -15.18 20.82
N THR A 50 -14.01 -14.81 21.88
CA THR A 50 -14.18 -13.41 22.28
C THR A 50 -13.27 -13.03 23.43
N THR A 51 -12.72 -11.82 23.38
CA THR A 51 -12.11 -11.12 24.50
C THR A 51 -12.86 -9.83 24.77
N ARG A 52 -12.72 -9.28 25.98
CA ARG A 52 -13.17 -7.91 26.28
C ARG A 52 -12.03 -6.93 26.06
N ASP A 53 -12.32 -5.76 25.51
CA ASP A 53 -11.36 -4.64 25.46
C ASP A 53 -11.30 -3.89 26.80
N LYS A 54 -10.42 -2.88 26.90
CA LYS A 54 -10.31 -2.03 28.11
C LYS A 54 -11.60 -1.27 28.45
N ALA A 55 -12.54 -1.16 27.50
CA ALA A 55 -13.84 -0.54 27.67
C ALA A 55 -14.96 -1.57 27.89
N GLY A 56 -14.64 -2.85 28.07
CA GLY A 56 -15.58 -3.94 28.35
C GLY A 56 -16.33 -4.50 27.14
N ARG A 57 -16.06 -4.01 25.92
CA ARG A 57 -16.75 -4.44 24.69
C ARG A 57 -16.21 -5.78 24.20
N LEU A 58 -17.11 -6.64 23.71
CA LEU A 58 -16.75 -7.93 23.14
C LEU A 58 -16.12 -7.75 21.75
N LYS A 59 -14.96 -8.36 21.55
CA LYS A 59 -14.24 -8.42 20.27
C LYS A 59 -13.76 -9.85 20.04
N ALA A 60 -13.84 -10.32 18.81
CA ALA A 60 -13.22 -11.60 18.46
C ALA A 60 -11.68 -11.46 18.44
N ALA A 61 -11.00 -12.27 19.25
CA ALA A 61 -9.55 -12.37 19.30
C ALA A 61 -9.00 -13.36 18.26
N TRP A 62 -9.80 -14.38 17.95
CA TRP A 62 -9.49 -15.42 16.98
C TRP A 62 -10.74 -15.75 16.18
N VAL A 63 -10.60 -15.92 14.87
CA VAL A 63 -11.68 -16.25 13.94
C VAL A 63 -11.17 -17.27 12.93
N SER A 64 -11.95 -18.32 12.69
CA SER A 64 -11.76 -19.28 11.60
C SER A 64 -13.02 -19.33 10.75
N LEU A 65 -12.85 -19.23 9.43
CA LEU A 65 -13.95 -19.31 8.48
C LEU A 65 -14.26 -20.78 8.17
N GLU A 66 -15.50 -21.19 8.39
CA GLU A 66 -15.94 -22.55 8.09
C GLU A 66 -16.15 -22.72 6.58
N GLY A 67 -15.76 -23.88 6.04
CA GLY A 67 -15.87 -24.16 4.61
C GLY A 67 -14.86 -23.40 3.73
N VAL A 68 -13.99 -22.59 4.31
CA VAL A 68 -12.86 -21.97 3.60
C VAL A 68 -11.62 -22.83 3.80
N ALA A 69 -11.02 -23.28 2.70
CA ALA A 69 -9.79 -24.06 2.76
C ALA A 69 -8.72 -23.32 3.58
N PRO A 70 -7.93 -24.03 4.40
CA PRO A 70 -6.84 -23.40 5.11
C PRO A 70 -5.85 -22.80 4.12
N GLN A 71 -5.29 -21.63 4.47
CA GLN A 71 -4.23 -21.04 3.66
C GLN A 71 -3.08 -22.05 3.56
N ALA A 72 -2.71 -22.42 2.33
CA ALA A 72 -1.61 -23.34 2.11
C ALA A 72 -0.34 -22.76 2.75
N GLN A 73 0.16 -23.42 3.79
CA GLN A 73 1.45 -23.08 4.34
C GLN A 73 2.50 -23.36 3.26
N PRO A 74 3.40 -22.42 2.94
CA PRO A 74 4.51 -22.74 2.05
C PRO A 74 5.22 -23.94 2.65
N ALA A 75 5.39 -25.01 1.86
CA ALA A 75 6.11 -26.20 2.28
C ALA A 75 7.44 -25.79 2.92
N PRO A 76 7.89 -26.45 4.00
CA PRO A 76 9.20 -26.17 4.57
C PRO A 76 10.21 -26.23 3.42
N ARG A 77 10.86 -25.10 3.12
CA ARG A 77 11.96 -25.08 2.16
C ARG A 77 13.01 -26.02 2.74
N GLN A 78 13.07 -27.25 2.24
CA GLN A 78 14.20 -28.12 2.49
C GLN A 78 15.40 -27.35 1.95
N ARG A 79 16.29 -26.91 2.85
CA ARG A 79 17.57 -26.34 2.44
C ARG A 79 18.30 -27.47 1.72
N GLY A 80 18.22 -27.47 0.39
CA GLY A 80 19.07 -28.32 -0.41
C GLY A 80 20.54 -28.03 -0.07
N PRO A 81 21.43 -29.02 -0.18
CA PRO A 81 22.86 -28.81 0.02
C PRO A 81 23.31 -27.63 -0.84
N ARG A 82 23.99 -26.68 -0.20
CA ARG A 82 24.59 -25.50 -0.84
C ARG A 82 25.48 -26.01 -1.99
N PRO A 83 25.20 -25.70 -3.27
CA PRO A 83 26.11 -26.08 -4.33
C PRO A 83 27.44 -25.36 -4.09
N ALA A 84 28.52 -26.14 -4.05
CA ALA A 84 29.88 -25.63 -4.00
C ALA A 84 30.13 -24.69 -5.19
N GLY A 85 30.91 -23.64 -4.93
CA GLY A 85 31.08 -22.49 -5.80
C GLY A 85 31.36 -22.84 -7.26
N ARG A 86 30.67 -22.12 -8.16
CA ARG A 86 31.12 -21.96 -9.54
C ARG A 86 32.10 -20.78 -9.59
N PRO A 87 33.29 -20.93 -10.18
CA PRO A 87 34.18 -19.80 -10.42
C PRO A 87 33.56 -18.87 -11.48
N ALA A 88 33.83 -17.58 -11.31
CA ALA A 88 33.44 -16.53 -12.24
C ALA A 88 34.05 -16.79 -13.63
N GLN A 89 33.21 -16.97 -14.64
CA GLN A 89 33.63 -17.04 -16.03
C GLN A 89 33.26 -15.72 -16.70
N GLY A 90 34.29 -14.92 -16.99
CA GLY A 90 34.15 -13.65 -17.70
C GLY A 90 33.70 -13.90 -19.14
N ASN A 91 32.77 -13.07 -19.62
CA ASN A 91 32.41 -13.01 -21.03
C ASN A 91 33.20 -11.86 -21.71
N PRO A 92 33.88 -12.12 -22.83
CA PRO A 92 34.59 -11.10 -23.58
C PRO A 92 33.62 -10.26 -24.43
N LEU A 93 34.03 -9.00 -24.61
CA LEU A 93 33.49 -8.01 -25.54
C LEU A 93 33.13 -8.60 -26.92
N LYS A 94 31.96 -8.22 -27.43
CA LYS A 94 31.68 -8.14 -28.86
C LYS A 94 31.35 -6.68 -29.23
N LEU A 95 32.34 -6.00 -29.81
CA LEU A 95 32.23 -4.87 -30.75
C LEU A 95 31.92 -5.50 -32.14
N LEU A 96 31.19 -4.97 -33.13
CA LEU A 96 30.74 -3.62 -33.52
C LEU A 96 29.69 -3.77 -34.65
N SER A 97 28.73 -2.84 -34.74
CA SER A 97 28.18 -2.18 -35.96
C SER A 97 26.82 -1.55 -35.57
N GLY A 98 26.65 -0.25 -35.39
CA GLY A 98 27.05 0.85 -36.27
C GLY A 98 25.97 1.07 -37.32
N ALA A 99 25.18 2.16 -37.19
CA ALA A 99 24.16 2.66 -38.11
C ALA A 99 22.66 2.30 -37.89
N ALA A 100 22.19 2.14 -36.64
CA ALA A 100 20.75 2.22 -36.33
C ALA A 100 20.41 2.99 -35.03
N LEU A 101 21.40 3.70 -34.45
CA LEU A 101 21.17 4.88 -33.64
C LEU A 101 21.40 6.06 -34.59
N LEU A 102 20.39 6.90 -34.83
CA LEU A 102 20.48 8.36 -35.07
C LEU A 102 19.22 8.94 -35.75
N VAL A 103 18.33 8.14 -36.35
CA VAL A 103 17.11 8.66 -37.02
C VAL A 103 15.86 8.68 -36.13
N LEU A 104 15.70 7.71 -35.20
CA LEU A 104 14.52 7.65 -34.32
C LEU A 104 14.63 8.49 -33.03
N LEU A 105 15.83 8.97 -32.69
CA LEU A 105 16.06 9.87 -31.55
C LEU A 105 16.07 11.36 -31.94
N PHE A 106 16.03 11.69 -33.24
CA PHE A 106 16.01 13.08 -33.72
C PHE A 106 14.58 13.60 -34.00
N VAL A 107 13.61 12.73 -34.34
CA VAL A 107 12.21 13.12 -34.61
C VAL A 107 11.41 13.37 -33.32
N GLY A 108 11.72 12.67 -32.22
CA GLY A 108 11.07 12.90 -30.92
C GLY A 108 11.56 14.16 -30.18
N TRP A 109 12.75 14.66 -30.52
CA TRP A 109 13.34 15.86 -29.92
C TRP A 109 12.97 17.15 -30.69
N LEU A 110 12.41 17.06 -31.91
CA LEU A 110 12.05 18.21 -32.73
C LEU A 110 10.56 18.63 -32.64
N LEU A 111 9.72 17.88 -31.91
CA LEU A 111 8.33 18.28 -31.59
C LEU A 111 8.18 18.93 -30.20
N THR A 112 9.29 19.24 -29.52
CA THR A 112 9.32 19.97 -28.25
C THR A 112 9.79 21.43 -28.37
N GLN A 113 9.89 21.98 -29.58
CA GLN A 113 10.27 23.38 -29.80
C GLN A 113 9.16 24.15 -30.55
N GLY A 114 8.10 24.51 -29.83
CA GLY A 114 7.03 25.41 -30.31
C GLY A 114 6.24 26.03 -29.15
N PRO A 115 6.04 27.37 -29.08
CA PRO A 115 5.50 28.02 -27.90
C PRO A 115 3.98 28.11 -27.95
N LEU A 116 3.26 27.24 -27.22
CA LEU A 116 1.80 27.36 -27.09
C LEU A 116 1.25 27.00 -25.69
N HIS A 117 2.06 27.15 -24.65
CA HIS A 117 1.60 27.14 -23.26
C HIS A 117 1.73 28.54 -22.61
N LYS A 118 1.40 29.60 -23.36
CA LYS A 118 1.36 30.98 -22.83
C LYS A 118 -0.05 31.53 -22.56
N LEU A 119 -1.09 30.67 -22.58
CA LEU A 119 -2.49 31.12 -22.37
C LEU A 119 -3.16 30.59 -21.11
N PHE A 120 -2.48 29.78 -20.30
CA PHE A 120 -2.99 29.34 -19.00
C PHE A 120 -1.86 29.31 -17.97
N SER A 121 -1.34 30.49 -17.63
CA SER A 121 -0.62 30.69 -16.37
C SER A 121 -1.63 31.13 -15.32
N PRO A 122 -1.99 30.31 -14.32
CA PRO A 122 -2.58 30.85 -13.11
C PRO A 122 -1.52 31.69 -12.39
N THR A 123 -1.86 32.96 -12.16
CA THR A 123 -1.08 33.94 -11.41
C THR A 123 -0.60 33.37 -10.07
N PRO A 124 0.70 33.44 -9.74
CA PRO A 124 1.16 33.18 -8.38
C PRO A 124 0.92 34.46 -7.56
N ALA A 125 -0.13 34.46 -6.74
CA ALA A 125 -0.31 35.45 -5.69
C ALA A 125 -0.34 34.71 -4.35
N GLY A 126 0.77 34.78 -3.62
CA GLY A 126 0.92 34.15 -2.30
C GLY A 126 2.37 34.02 -1.88
N ASN A 127 3.03 35.15 -1.66
CA ASN A 127 4.35 35.21 -1.05
C ASN A 127 4.35 34.57 0.34
N GLY A 128 5.28 33.67 0.61
CA GLY A 128 5.69 33.32 1.97
C GLY A 128 6.18 31.88 2.18
N SER A 129 7.51 31.72 2.16
CA SER A 129 8.25 30.66 2.90
C SER A 129 8.50 29.31 2.20
N THR A 130 9.26 29.29 1.11
CA THR A 130 9.68 28.03 0.43
C THR A 130 11.11 27.56 0.75
N LEU A 131 11.82 28.12 1.74
CA LEU A 131 13.26 27.84 1.92
C LEU A 131 13.72 27.20 3.25
N GLN A 132 12.83 26.70 4.12
CA GLN A 132 13.27 25.93 5.32
C GLN A 132 12.45 24.68 5.70
N VAL A 133 11.40 24.29 4.97
CA VAL A 133 10.48 23.21 5.39
C VAL A 133 10.76 21.84 4.72
N GLU A 134 11.75 21.75 3.83
CA GLU A 134 12.02 20.51 3.07
C GLU A 134 12.79 19.42 3.85
N ALA A 135 13.70 19.79 4.75
CA ALA A 135 14.43 18.82 5.57
C ALA A 135 13.54 18.01 6.56
N PRO A 136 12.55 18.61 7.26
CA PRO A 136 11.68 17.83 8.14
C PRO A 136 10.72 16.91 7.39
N ILE A 137 10.24 17.28 6.20
CA ILE A 137 9.27 16.44 5.48
C ILE A 137 9.91 15.18 4.89
N GLN A 138 11.12 15.27 4.35
CA GLN A 138 11.80 14.12 3.78
C GLN A 138 12.09 13.05 4.85
N ARG A 139 12.42 13.46 6.08
CA ARG A 139 12.58 12.53 7.21
C ARG A 139 11.29 11.77 7.52
N GLU A 140 10.14 12.43 7.50
CA GLU A 140 8.86 11.76 7.75
C GLU A 140 8.46 10.83 6.60
N ILE A 141 8.77 11.19 5.35
CA ILE A 141 8.63 10.29 4.20
C ILE A 141 9.48 9.03 4.40
N ASP A 142 10.75 9.19 4.76
CA ASP A 142 11.70 8.08 4.93
C ASP A 142 11.27 7.13 6.06
N LYS A 143 10.76 7.68 7.17
CA LYS A 143 10.17 6.90 8.27
C LYS A 143 8.96 6.10 7.79
N THR A 144 8.03 6.72 7.06
CA THR A 144 6.86 6.01 6.54
C THR A 144 7.27 4.92 5.54
N LEU A 145 8.24 5.17 4.66
CA LEU A 145 8.79 4.16 3.75
C LEU A 145 9.45 2.99 4.50
N ALA A 146 10.18 3.27 5.58
CA ALA A 146 10.76 2.22 6.43
C ALA A 146 9.66 1.33 7.06
N LEU A 147 8.59 1.93 7.58
CA LEU A 147 7.45 1.18 8.12
C LEU A 147 6.73 0.36 7.04
N ILE A 148 6.59 0.89 5.83
CA ILE A 148 6.01 0.13 4.70
C ILE A 148 6.89 -1.08 4.38
N ARG A 149 8.21 -0.91 4.29
CA ARG A 149 9.16 -2.02 4.05
C ARG A 149 9.13 -3.07 5.16
N GLN A 150 8.95 -2.65 6.42
CA GLN A 150 8.87 -3.53 7.58
C GLN A 150 7.51 -4.25 7.70
N GLY A 151 6.45 -3.74 7.06
CA GLY A 151 5.09 -4.23 7.21
C GLY A 151 4.37 -3.71 8.47
N GLY A 152 4.81 -2.57 9.01
CA GLY A 152 4.28 -1.96 10.23
C GLY A 152 5.10 -2.30 11.49
N PRO A 153 4.59 -2.02 12.70
CA PRO A 153 3.25 -1.49 13.00
C PRO A 153 3.05 -0.06 12.48
N TYR A 154 1.83 0.26 12.06
CA TYR A 154 1.52 1.59 11.54
C TYR A 154 0.91 2.52 12.61
N PRO A 155 1.20 3.83 12.58
CA PRO A 155 0.71 4.76 13.59
C PRO A 155 -0.80 5.01 13.53
N HIS A 156 -1.40 4.88 12.34
CA HIS A 156 -2.84 5.09 12.15
C HIS A 156 -3.51 3.82 11.64
N SER A 157 -4.76 3.59 12.05
CA SER A 157 -5.52 2.39 11.66
C SER A 157 -5.92 2.38 10.17
N GLN A 158 -5.87 3.54 9.50
CA GLN A 158 -6.10 3.67 8.06
C GLN A 158 -4.87 3.33 7.22
N ASP A 159 -3.68 3.27 7.83
CA ASP A 159 -2.44 3.00 7.12
C ASP A 159 -2.42 1.55 6.62
N GLY A 160 -2.19 1.37 5.32
CA GLY A 160 -2.24 0.09 4.62
C GLY A 160 -3.61 -0.26 4.03
N THR A 161 -4.64 0.57 4.22
CA THR A 161 -5.94 0.37 3.56
C THR A 161 -5.87 0.63 2.05
N VAL A 162 -6.84 0.09 1.30
CA VAL A 162 -6.89 0.24 -0.16
C VAL A 162 -7.15 1.69 -0.55
N PHE A 163 -6.28 2.25 -1.39
CA PHE A 163 -6.54 3.52 -2.06
C PHE A 163 -7.31 3.25 -3.36
N GLN A 164 -8.54 3.76 -3.46
CA GLN A 164 -9.45 3.38 -4.56
C GLN A 164 -9.15 4.09 -5.88
N ASN A 165 -8.39 5.19 -5.86
CA ASN A 165 -8.09 6.00 -7.05
C ASN A 165 -9.36 6.41 -7.85
N ARG A 166 -10.41 6.88 -7.15
CA ARG A 166 -11.71 7.19 -7.77
C ARG A 166 -11.63 8.37 -8.73
N GLU A 167 -10.82 9.35 -8.35
CA GLU A 167 -10.55 10.58 -9.08
C GLU A 167 -9.55 10.36 -10.25
N ARG A 168 -9.04 9.12 -10.40
CA ARG A 168 -8.15 8.70 -11.50
C ARG A 168 -6.88 9.55 -11.65
N GLN A 169 -6.35 10.04 -10.53
CA GLN A 169 -5.10 10.80 -10.49
C GLN A 169 -3.87 9.90 -10.70
N LEU A 170 -3.98 8.61 -10.38
CA LEU A 170 -2.96 7.61 -10.66
C LEU A 170 -3.38 6.73 -11.85
N PRO A 171 -2.45 6.00 -12.50
CA PRO A 171 -2.79 5.06 -13.56
C PRO A 171 -3.90 4.06 -13.17
N ALA A 172 -4.73 3.67 -14.12
CA ALA A 172 -5.77 2.68 -13.89
C ALA A 172 -5.16 1.31 -13.59
N GLN A 173 -5.59 0.67 -12.50
CA GLN A 173 -5.10 -0.63 -12.02
C GLN A 173 -6.24 -1.43 -11.37
N PRO A 174 -6.12 -2.76 -11.24
CA PRO A 174 -7.12 -3.58 -10.54
C PRO A 174 -7.37 -3.10 -9.09
N ARG A 175 -8.57 -3.37 -8.57
CA ARG A 175 -8.91 -3.05 -7.18
C ARG A 175 -7.91 -3.68 -6.21
N GLY A 176 -7.48 -2.91 -5.22
CA GLY A 176 -6.52 -3.37 -4.21
C GLY A 176 -5.06 -3.25 -4.64
N TYR A 177 -4.77 -2.80 -5.87
CA TYR A 177 -3.40 -2.53 -6.32
C TYR A 177 -2.74 -1.40 -5.51
N TYR A 178 -3.51 -0.36 -5.17
CA TYR A 178 -3.01 0.78 -4.41
C TYR A 178 -3.35 0.70 -2.92
N ARG A 179 -2.43 1.13 -2.07
CA ARG A 179 -2.64 1.28 -0.61
C ARG A 179 -2.16 2.64 -0.13
N GLU A 180 -2.83 3.24 0.86
CA GLU A 180 -2.46 4.55 1.43
C GLU A 180 -1.76 4.44 2.79
N TYR A 181 -0.85 5.37 3.07
CA TYR A 181 -0.12 5.48 4.33
C TYR A 181 0.03 6.95 4.72
N THR A 182 -0.11 7.24 6.01
CA THR A 182 0.06 8.59 6.54
C THR A 182 1.52 9.01 6.57
N VAL A 183 1.81 10.21 6.09
CA VAL A 183 3.06 10.91 6.38
C VAL A 183 2.78 11.96 7.42
N ARG A 184 3.46 11.88 8.57
CA ARG A 184 3.19 12.79 9.67
C ARG A 184 3.53 14.23 9.31
N THR A 185 2.72 15.15 9.82
CA THR A 185 3.03 16.58 9.83
C THR A 185 3.34 16.95 11.27
N PRO A 186 4.58 17.30 11.59
CA PRO A 186 4.94 17.71 12.95
C PRO A 186 4.01 18.82 13.47
N GLY A 187 3.56 18.69 14.72
CA GLY A 187 2.66 19.65 15.36
C GLY A 187 1.15 19.41 15.12
N LEU A 188 0.76 18.54 14.20
CA LEU A 188 -0.66 18.18 14.02
C LEU A 188 -1.04 16.96 14.88
N SER A 189 -2.19 17.05 15.55
CA SER A 189 -2.79 15.96 16.33
C SER A 189 -3.59 14.96 15.48
N HIS A 190 -3.97 15.37 14.26
CA HIS A 190 -4.64 14.54 13.27
C HIS A 190 -3.65 14.08 12.18
N ARG A 191 -4.10 13.20 11.29
CA ARG A 191 -3.26 12.62 10.20
C ARG A 191 -2.69 13.64 9.22
N GLY A 192 -3.16 14.88 9.24
CA GLY A 192 -2.84 15.89 8.23
C GLY A 192 -3.24 15.47 6.80
N PRO A 193 -2.84 16.24 5.79
CA PRO A 193 -3.16 15.97 4.38
C PRO A 193 -2.15 15.02 3.68
N ARG A 194 -0.96 14.84 4.24
CA ARG A 194 0.17 14.18 3.55
C ARG A 194 0.06 12.65 3.55
N ARG A 195 0.29 12.01 2.41
CA ARG A 195 0.21 10.55 2.26
C ARG A 195 1.28 10.01 1.32
N ILE A 196 1.63 8.75 1.54
CA ILE A 196 2.26 7.89 0.53
C ILE A 196 1.21 6.92 0.02
N VAL A 197 1.12 6.75 -1.29
CA VAL A 197 0.33 5.70 -1.94
C VAL A 197 1.29 4.71 -2.60
N THR A 198 1.24 3.45 -2.21
CA THR A 198 2.02 2.38 -2.83
C THR A 198 1.23 1.70 -3.93
N GLY A 199 1.89 1.25 -5.00
CA GLY A 199 1.31 0.36 -6.01
C GLY A 199 1.97 -1.02 -6.01
N GLY A 200 1.17 -2.08 -6.03
CA GLY A 200 1.63 -3.48 -6.05
C GLY A 200 1.66 -4.16 -4.68
N ASN A 201 1.88 -5.48 -4.69
CA ASN A 201 2.09 -6.29 -3.50
C ASN A 201 3.10 -7.43 -3.80
N PRO A 202 4.39 -7.28 -3.47
CA PRO A 202 4.99 -6.16 -2.74
C PRO A 202 4.95 -4.84 -3.53
N PRO A 203 5.01 -3.68 -2.85
CA PRO A 203 5.08 -2.39 -3.52
C PRO A 203 6.26 -2.29 -4.50
N VAL A 204 5.98 -1.85 -5.73
CA VAL A 204 6.99 -1.59 -6.78
C VAL A 204 7.06 -0.11 -7.16
N ILE A 205 6.07 0.68 -6.74
CA ILE A 205 6.00 2.12 -7.01
C ILE A 205 5.40 2.84 -5.80
N TYR A 206 5.87 4.06 -5.59
CA TYR A 206 5.50 4.90 -4.46
C TYR A 206 5.15 6.30 -4.98
N TYR A 207 3.99 6.79 -4.58
CA TYR A 207 3.54 8.14 -4.88
C TYR A 207 3.42 8.92 -3.58
N TYR A 208 3.77 10.19 -3.61
CA TYR A 208 3.62 11.11 -2.50
C TYR A 208 2.61 12.20 -2.85
N THR A 209 1.70 12.49 -1.94
CA THR A 209 0.78 13.63 -2.00
C THR A 209 0.95 14.46 -0.74
N GLU A 210 1.01 15.77 -0.90
CA GLU A 210 1.04 16.73 0.21
C GLU A 210 -0.32 17.35 0.52
N ASP A 211 -1.26 17.24 -0.42
CA ASP A 211 -2.48 18.03 -0.52
C ASP A 211 -3.76 17.17 -0.45
N HIS A 212 -3.65 15.99 0.16
CA HIS A 212 -4.75 15.05 0.36
C HIS A 212 -5.35 14.54 -0.96
N TYR A 213 -4.49 13.95 -1.80
CA TYR A 213 -4.79 13.28 -3.07
C TYR A 213 -5.17 14.19 -4.23
N LYS A 214 -4.97 15.51 -4.12
CA LYS A 214 -5.23 16.42 -5.24
C LYS A 214 -4.11 16.38 -6.29
N SER A 215 -2.87 16.15 -5.85
CA SER A 215 -1.72 15.95 -6.72
C SER A 215 -0.77 14.87 -6.17
N PHE A 216 0.03 14.29 -7.07
CA PHE A 216 0.98 13.24 -6.75
C PHE A 216 2.33 13.48 -7.43
N ARG A 217 3.41 13.13 -6.73
CA ARG A 217 4.74 12.95 -7.32
C ARG A 217 5.24 11.53 -7.07
N VAL A 218 5.98 10.98 -8.02
CA VAL A 218 6.64 9.68 -7.84
C VAL A 218 7.79 9.83 -6.84
N LEU A 219 7.93 8.88 -5.92
CA LEU A 219 9.10 8.73 -5.09
C LEU A 219 10.03 7.70 -5.72
N GLU A 220 11.21 8.16 -6.11
CA GLU A 220 12.31 7.30 -6.54
C GLU A 220 12.73 6.40 -5.36
N PRO A 221 12.82 5.07 -5.53
CA PRO A 221 13.42 4.21 -4.53
C PRO A 221 14.87 4.64 -4.30
N ARG A 222 15.18 5.21 -3.14
CA ARG A 222 16.57 5.43 -2.77
C ARG A 222 17.21 4.09 -2.40
N PRO A 223 18.37 3.74 -3.00
CA PRO A 223 19.08 2.49 -2.73
C PRO A 223 19.48 2.33 -1.27
#